data_AF-A0A7W9EE79-F1
#
_entry.id   AF-A0A7W9EE79-F1
#
_cell.length_a   1.000
_cell.length_b   1.000
_cell.length_c   1.000
_cell.angle_alpha   90.00
_cell.angle_beta   90.00
_cell.angle_gamma   90.00
#
_symmetry.space_group_name_H-M   'P 1'
#
loop_
_entity.id
_entity.type
_entity.pdbx_description
1 polymer ?
#
loop_
_entity_poly.entity_id
_entity_poly.type
_entity_poly.pdbx_seq_one_letter_code
_entity_poly.pdbx_strand_id
1 'polypeptide(L)'
;MPYPRRSFLALSQAALLPLIAGEAQAAPTGKGRPLSMLSFDSFNELRMFAPKNAETRVMAVVLGAKVPFDGGGGTFLFDSQSSDADDGVSIIGWAKPDQGRWRRFGEPTFADRAERLDARWFGAKGDIRSDDTKAIRDLIKASGVYDGVHGKAGFVQSGLYRLTGSLTPQSFSRLHGDGVTESVLYNFEHKLPDIPVFFTSEPLIFASFENFGMMSQRAGFDIGGETDHNSFINVGAYEMADAVFRFRGPLQTSLFDRILCDTSTYGIVCEHPVVNRNTFREPEFKNLLNSAMKLAGAEDVLVIGGRFEGGGYLGKAILDLSNVRLMTFLGGYFEGSHEYILKARNTIGLIAFESVHFTFFRPGIPYKWDVDPRTPLVFRNCHSTIPMTVPRGSVLEGINHNLSVATR
;
A
#
# COMPACT_ATOMS: atom_id res chain seq x y z
N MET A 1 -4.69 31.32 1.20
CA MET A 1 -4.50 31.35 -0.26
C MET A 1 -5.29 30.20 -0.86
N PRO A 2 -6.29 30.44 -1.74
CA PRO A 2 -7.06 29.37 -2.35
C PRO A 2 -6.35 28.84 -3.61
N TYR A 3 -6.17 27.52 -3.70
CA TYR A 3 -5.61 26.88 -4.89
C TYR A 3 -6.62 26.98 -6.07
N PRO A 4 -6.16 27.24 -7.29
CA PRO A 4 -7.04 27.32 -8.45
C PRO A 4 -7.49 25.91 -8.87
N ARG A 5 -8.80 25.74 -9.04
CA ARG A 5 -9.39 24.56 -9.68
C ARG A 5 -8.89 24.48 -11.11
N ARG A 6 -8.14 23.42 -11.44
CA ARG A 6 -7.81 23.08 -12.84
C ARG A 6 -9.09 22.61 -13.53
N SER A 7 -9.59 23.42 -14.44
CA SER A 7 -10.63 23.07 -15.41
C SER A 7 -10.10 22.01 -16.37
N PHE A 8 -10.73 20.84 -16.39
CA PHE A 8 -10.50 19.79 -17.38
C PHE A 8 -10.95 20.30 -18.75
N LEU A 9 -10.00 20.30 -19.70
CA LEU A 9 -10.26 20.48 -21.13
C LEU A 9 -11.12 19.30 -21.62
N ALA A 10 -12.30 19.63 -22.16
CA ALA A 10 -13.08 18.71 -22.98
C ALA A 10 -12.33 18.48 -24.30
N LEU A 11 -11.73 17.30 -24.45
CA LEU A 11 -11.23 16.82 -25.74
C LEU A 11 -12.44 16.37 -26.58
N SER A 12 -12.73 17.14 -27.62
CA SER A 12 -13.76 16.87 -28.61
C SER A 12 -13.47 15.57 -29.38
N GLN A 13 -14.51 14.75 -29.56
CA GLN A 13 -14.55 13.45 -30.24
C GLN A 13 -14.23 13.43 -31.76
N ALA A 14 -13.42 14.34 -32.31
CA ALA A 14 -13.31 14.52 -33.77
C ALA A 14 -11.93 14.30 -34.42
N ALA A 15 -10.96 13.65 -33.74
CA ALA A 15 -9.59 13.53 -34.28
C ALA A 15 -8.98 12.12 -34.26
N LEU A 16 -9.78 11.08 -34.55
CA LEU A 16 -9.28 9.70 -34.66
C LEU A 16 -9.88 8.97 -35.87
N LEU A 17 -9.62 9.53 -37.06
CA LEU A 17 -9.78 8.93 -38.39
C LEU A 17 -8.82 9.73 -39.29
N PRO A 18 -7.79 9.18 -39.98
CA PRO A 18 -7.64 7.79 -40.46
C PRO A 18 -6.23 7.19 -40.23
N LEU A 19 -6.13 5.98 -39.67
CA LEU A 19 -4.87 5.21 -39.77
C LEU A 19 -5.08 3.70 -39.75
N ILE A 20 -6.07 3.18 -40.48
CA ILE A 20 -6.17 1.74 -40.79
C ILE A 20 -6.71 1.59 -42.20
N ALA A 21 -5.84 1.76 -43.19
CA ALA A 21 -6.02 1.22 -44.53
C ALA A 21 -4.97 0.11 -44.70
N GLY A 22 -5.03 -0.90 -43.85
CA GLY A 22 -4.39 -2.20 -44.08
C GLY A 22 -5.39 -3.07 -44.84
N GLU A 23 -4.94 -3.69 -45.92
CA GLU A 23 -5.74 -4.59 -46.75
C GLU A 23 -6.52 -5.59 -45.88
N ALA A 24 -7.85 -5.57 -46.01
CA ALA A 24 -8.73 -6.51 -45.34
C ALA A 24 -8.46 -7.92 -45.89
N GLN A 25 -7.73 -8.73 -45.12
CA GLN A 25 -7.73 -10.18 -45.30
C GLN A 25 -9.18 -10.65 -45.21
N ALA A 26 -9.64 -11.36 -46.24
CA ALA A 26 -10.99 -11.92 -46.30
C ALA A 26 -11.27 -12.73 -45.03
N ALA A 27 -12.22 -12.25 -44.22
CA ALA A 27 -12.63 -12.91 -43.00
C ALA A 27 -13.10 -14.34 -43.33
N PRO A 28 -12.66 -15.38 -42.59
CA PRO A 28 -13.15 -16.73 -42.81
C PRO A 28 -14.68 -16.72 -42.66
N THR A 29 -15.38 -17.24 -43.66
CA THR A 29 -16.86 -17.30 -43.76
C THR A 29 -17.47 -18.33 -42.80
N GLY A 30 -16.91 -18.47 -41.59
CA GLY A 30 -17.50 -19.28 -40.54
C GLY A 30 -18.87 -18.73 -40.21
N LYS A 31 -19.93 -19.52 -40.42
CA LYS A 31 -21.28 -19.21 -39.94
C LYS A 31 -21.18 -18.94 -38.43
N GLY A 32 -21.23 -17.67 -38.03
CA GLY A 32 -21.09 -17.27 -36.64
C GLY A 32 -22.10 -18.03 -35.78
N ARG A 33 -21.64 -18.59 -34.66
CA ARG A 33 -22.57 -19.20 -33.70
C ARG A 33 -23.44 -18.11 -33.09
N PRO A 34 -24.76 -18.31 -32.95
CA PRO A 34 -25.62 -17.34 -32.28
C PRO A 34 -25.16 -17.16 -30.83
N LEU A 35 -25.14 -15.91 -30.38
CA LEU A 35 -24.89 -15.53 -28.99
C LEU A 35 -26.23 -15.15 -28.36
N SER A 36 -26.67 -15.89 -27.35
CA SER A 36 -27.84 -15.53 -26.54
C SER A 36 -27.38 -14.71 -25.34
N MET A 37 -28.04 -13.59 -25.07
CA MET A 37 -27.77 -12.76 -23.90
C MET A 37 -28.96 -12.81 -22.94
N LEU A 38 -28.69 -13.09 -21.67
CA LEU A 38 -29.67 -13.21 -20.59
C LEU A 38 -29.31 -12.25 -19.46
N SER A 39 -30.28 -11.94 -18.59
CA SER A 39 -30.03 -11.19 -17.36
C SER A 39 -30.57 -11.92 -16.15
N PHE A 40 -29.86 -11.81 -15.03
CA PHE A 40 -30.19 -12.43 -13.75
C PHE A 40 -29.97 -11.43 -12.61
N ASP A 41 -30.80 -11.50 -11.58
CA ASP A 41 -30.70 -10.59 -10.44
C ASP A 41 -29.53 -10.97 -9.51
N SER A 42 -29.20 -12.26 -9.43
CA SER A 42 -28.18 -12.80 -8.52
C SER A 42 -27.46 -14.05 -9.05
N PHE A 43 -26.37 -14.46 -8.39
CA PHE A 43 -25.75 -15.74 -8.67
C PHE A 43 -26.66 -16.93 -8.35
N ASN A 44 -27.58 -16.81 -7.38
CA ASN A 44 -28.52 -17.90 -7.11
C ASN A 44 -29.41 -18.18 -8.31
N GLU A 45 -29.89 -17.16 -9.01
CA GLU A 45 -30.67 -17.35 -10.25
C GLU A 45 -29.80 -17.88 -11.39
N LEU A 46 -28.58 -17.37 -11.53
CA LEU A 46 -27.63 -17.87 -12.52
C LEU A 46 -27.36 -19.37 -12.32
N ARG A 47 -27.18 -19.82 -11.07
CA ARG A 47 -26.98 -21.24 -10.70
C ARG A 47 -28.16 -22.13 -11.02
N MET A 48 -29.36 -21.58 -11.19
CA MET A 48 -30.56 -22.34 -11.57
C MET A 48 -30.69 -22.48 -13.09
N PHE A 49 -29.97 -21.68 -13.87
CA PHE A 49 -30.03 -21.69 -15.32
C PHE A 49 -28.86 -22.45 -15.96
N ALA A 50 -29.18 -23.45 -16.78
CA ALA A 50 -28.22 -24.14 -17.63
C ALA A 50 -28.62 -24.07 -19.10
N PRO A 51 -27.69 -23.67 -20.00
CA PRO A 51 -27.91 -23.78 -21.42
C PRO A 51 -28.16 -25.23 -21.84
N LYS A 52 -29.31 -25.50 -22.47
CA LYS A 52 -29.66 -26.86 -22.92
C LYS A 52 -28.88 -27.33 -24.16
N ASN A 53 -28.27 -26.40 -24.91
CA ASN A 53 -27.57 -26.70 -26.14
C ASN A 53 -26.10 -26.26 -26.04
N ALA A 54 -25.18 -27.24 -26.06
CA ALA A 54 -23.73 -27.01 -26.01
C ALA A 54 -23.20 -26.22 -27.23
N GLU A 55 -23.97 -26.10 -28.31
CA GLU A 55 -23.58 -25.33 -29.50
C GLU A 55 -23.87 -23.83 -29.38
N THR A 56 -24.78 -23.44 -28.48
CA THR A 56 -25.15 -22.02 -28.30
C THR A 56 -24.21 -21.35 -27.30
N ARG A 57 -23.57 -20.25 -27.72
CA ARG A 57 -22.84 -19.41 -26.76
C ARG A 57 -23.87 -18.64 -25.96
N VAL A 58 -23.83 -18.77 -24.64
CA VAL A 58 -24.72 -18.03 -23.75
C VAL A 58 -23.90 -17.05 -22.92
N MET A 59 -24.31 -15.79 -22.98
CA MET A 59 -23.84 -14.70 -22.16
C MET A 59 -24.91 -14.34 -21.13
N ALA A 60 -24.51 -14.11 -19.90
CA ALA A 60 -25.38 -13.69 -18.81
C ALA A 60 -24.87 -12.38 -18.22
N VAL A 61 -25.78 -11.42 -18.01
CA VAL A 61 -25.53 -10.18 -17.25
C VAL A 61 -26.17 -10.33 -15.88
N VAL A 62 -25.34 -10.45 -14.85
CA VAL A 62 -25.79 -10.58 -13.46
C VAL A 62 -25.75 -9.22 -12.79
N LEU A 63 -26.86 -8.77 -12.20
CA LEU A 63 -26.97 -7.45 -11.57
C LEU A 63 -26.24 -7.35 -10.23
N GLY A 64 -26.06 -8.46 -9.52
CA GLY A 64 -25.28 -8.54 -8.27
C GLY A 64 -24.92 -9.98 -7.86
N ALA A 65 -24.03 -10.16 -6.89
CA ALA A 65 -23.67 -11.50 -6.42
C ALA A 65 -24.80 -12.14 -5.58
N LYS A 66 -25.35 -11.38 -4.63
CA LYS A 66 -26.41 -11.82 -3.71
C LYS A 66 -27.74 -11.13 -3.97
N VAL A 67 -27.72 -9.82 -4.18
CA VAL A 67 -28.89 -8.99 -4.52
C VAL A 67 -28.52 -8.04 -5.65
N PRO A 68 -29.48 -7.58 -6.47
CA PRO A 68 -29.19 -6.63 -7.54
C PRO A 68 -28.41 -5.40 -7.05
N PHE A 69 -27.42 -4.98 -7.84
CA PHE A 69 -26.60 -3.77 -7.63
C PHE A 69 -25.71 -3.80 -6.38
N ASP A 70 -25.41 -4.98 -5.85
CA ASP A 70 -24.55 -5.16 -4.69
C ASP A 70 -23.04 -5.01 -4.98
N GLY A 71 -22.69 -4.76 -6.25
CA GLY A 71 -21.33 -4.60 -6.77
C GLY A 71 -20.64 -5.89 -7.21
N GLY A 72 -21.20 -7.06 -6.87
CA GLY A 72 -20.62 -8.37 -7.18
C GLY A 72 -21.03 -8.97 -8.53
N GLY A 73 -21.98 -8.32 -9.22
CA GLY A 73 -22.49 -8.72 -10.53
C GLY A 73 -21.44 -8.60 -11.64
N GLY A 74 -21.85 -8.84 -12.89
CA GLY A 74 -20.96 -8.77 -14.06
C GLY A 74 -21.48 -9.53 -15.26
N THR A 75 -20.67 -9.59 -16.31
CA THR A 75 -20.96 -10.39 -17.50
C THR A 75 -20.32 -11.77 -17.36
N PHE A 76 -21.00 -12.83 -17.75
CA PHE A 76 -20.52 -14.21 -17.69
C PHE A 76 -20.77 -14.91 -19.03
N LEU A 77 -19.87 -15.81 -19.41
CA LEU A 77 -20.03 -16.73 -20.52
C LEU A 77 -20.13 -18.15 -19.98
N PHE A 78 -21.08 -18.93 -20.50
CA PHE A 78 -21.15 -20.36 -20.20
C PHE A 78 -20.10 -21.13 -20.99
N ASP A 79 -19.26 -21.88 -20.28
CA ASP A 79 -18.28 -22.82 -20.81
C ASP A 79 -18.76 -24.24 -20.48
N SER A 80 -19.32 -24.93 -21.48
CA SER A 80 -19.85 -26.28 -21.30
C SER A 80 -18.78 -27.34 -21.03
N GLN A 81 -17.50 -27.01 -21.25
CA GLN A 81 -16.38 -27.95 -21.07
C GLN A 81 -15.61 -27.71 -19.77
N SER A 82 -15.77 -26.55 -19.13
CA SER A 82 -15.11 -26.27 -17.85
C SER A 82 -15.65 -27.20 -16.75
N SER A 83 -14.70 -27.77 -16.01
CA SER A 83 -14.92 -28.57 -14.79
C SER A 83 -14.34 -27.90 -13.55
N ASP A 84 -13.91 -26.64 -13.67
CA ASP A 84 -13.29 -25.87 -12.58
C ASP A 84 -14.21 -25.82 -11.36
N ALA A 85 -13.67 -25.66 -10.14
CA ALA A 85 -14.52 -25.56 -8.95
C ALA A 85 -15.34 -24.25 -8.95
N ASP A 86 -16.59 -24.28 -8.45
CA ASP A 86 -17.34 -23.05 -8.14
C ASP A 86 -16.56 -22.28 -7.06
N ASP A 87 -16.12 -21.07 -7.37
CA ASP A 87 -15.39 -20.19 -6.45
C ASP A 87 -16.29 -19.10 -5.86
N GLY A 88 -17.57 -19.07 -6.25
CA GLY A 88 -18.56 -18.10 -5.84
C GLY A 88 -18.39 -16.69 -6.40
N VAL A 89 -17.43 -16.49 -7.32
CA VAL A 89 -16.97 -15.15 -7.74
C VAL A 89 -16.75 -15.05 -9.26
N SER A 90 -15.81 -15.83 -9.80
CA SER A 90 -15.38 -15.78 -11.20
C SER A 90 -15.80 -17.04 -11.97
N ILE A 91 -16.04 -18.14 -11.26
CA ILE A 91 -16.50 -19.42 -11.74
C ILE A 91 -17.75 -19.78 -10.93
N ILE A 92 -18.92 -19.67 -11.55
CA ILE A 92 -20.19 -20.03 -10.93
C ILE A 92 -20.61 -21.40 -11.47
N GLY A 93 -20.69 -22.37 -10.57
CA GLY A 93 -21.12 -23.73 -10.86
C GLY A 93 -22.62 -23.77 -11.06
N TRP A 94 -23.07 -24.52 -12.05
CA TRP A 94 -24.48 -24.85 -12.14
C TRP A 94 -24.87 -25.77 -10.98
N ALA A 95 -26.15 -25.74 -10.56
CA ALA A 95 -26.66 -26.55 -9.45
C ALA A 95 -26.45 -28.07 -9.61
N LYS A 96 -26.12 -28.55 -10.83
CA LYS A 96 -25.64 -29.92 -11.06
C LYS A 96 -24.13 -29.89 -11.33
N PRO A 97 -23.30 -30.50 -10.46
CA PRO A 97 -21.85 -30.28 -10.44
C PRO A 97 -21.09 -30.70 -11.71
N ASP A 98 -21.69 -31.50 -12.59
CA ASP A 98 -21.00 -32.19 -13.70
C ASP A 98 -21.19 -31.54 -15.08
N GLN A 99 -21.82 -30.36 -15.20
CA GLN A 99 -22.14 -29.78 -16.51
C GLN A 99 -21.80 -28.28 -16.61
N GLY A 100 -20.59 -28.00 -17.09
CA GLY A 100 -20.10 -26.66 -17.47
C GLY A 100 -20.00 -25.65 -16.32
N ARG A 101 -19.45 -24.47 -16.62
CA ARG A 101 -19.31 -23.35 -15.68
C ARG A 101 -19.65 -22.02 -16.32
N TRP A 102 -20.23 -21.12 -15.54
CA TRP A 102 -20.29 -19.71 -15.89
C TRP A 102 -18.98 -19.04 -15.53
N ARG A 103 -18.29 -18.50 -16.53
CA ARG A 103 -17.01 -17.81 -16.37
C ARG A 103 -17.20 -16.32 -16.57
N ARG A 104 -16.74 -15.50 -15.64
CA ARG A 104 -16.82 -14.03 -15.76
C ARG A 104 -16.10 -13.56 -17.03
N PHE A 105 -16.76 -12.75 -17.84
CA PHE A 105 -16.32 -12.25 -19.14
C PHE A 105 -16.03 -10.75 -19.09
N GLY A 106 -15.02 -10.30 -19.84
CA GLY A 106 -14.72 -8.89 -20.02
C GLY A 106 -13.69 -8.29 -19.07
N GLU A 107 -12.97 -9.11 -18.30
CA GLU A 107 -11.75 -8.66 -17.64
C GLU A 107 -10.74 -8.21 -18.71
N PRO A 108 -10.20 -6.99 -18.65
CA PRO A 108 -9.30 -6.51 -19.67
C PRO A 108 -8.08 -7.42 -19.77
N THR A 109 -7.84 -7.98 -20.96
CA THR A 109 -6.55 -8.57 -21.34
C THR A 109 -5.50 -7.49 -21.58
N PHE A 110 -5.53 -6.38 -20.83
CA PHE A 110 -4.29 -5.62 -20.70
C PHE A 110 -3.34 -6.54 -19.93
N ALA A 111 -2.18 -6.80 -20.50
CA ALA A 111 -1.20 -7.74 -19.96
C ALA A 111 -0.73 -7.39 -18.52
N ASP A 112 -1.14 -6.23 -17.99
CA ASP A 112 -0.91 -5.71 -16.64
C ASP A 112 -2.15 -5.80 -15.69
N ARG A 113 -3.31 -6.27 -16.17
CA ARG A 113 -4.57 -6.33 -15.37
C ARG A 113 -5.32 -7.67 -15.40
N ALA A 114 -4.86 -8.65 -16.16
CA ALA A 114 -5.59 -9.89 -16.45
C ALA A 114 -5.93 -10.81 -15.25
N GLU A 115 -5.59 -10.43 -14.01
CA GLU A 115 -5.79 -11.24 -12.80
C GLU A 115 -6.20 -10.40 -11.59
N ARG A 116 -6.97 -9.33 -11.82
CA ARG A 116 -7.48 -8.52 -10.71
C ARG A 116 -8.76 -9.13 -10.13
N LEU A 117 -8.79 -9.30 -8.81
CA LEU A 117 -9.95 -9.72 -8.04
C LEU A 117 -10.59 -8.48 -7.42
N ASP A 118 -11.88 -8.25 -7.63
CA ASP A 118 -12.57 -7.07 -7.12
C ASP A 118 -13.16 -7.32 -5.73
N ALA A 119 -12.91 -6.43 -4.75
CA ALA A 119 -13.45 -6.51 -3.39
C ALA A 119 -14.98 -6.68 -3.34
N ARG A 120 -15.72 -6.04 -4.25
CA ARG A 120 -17.18 -6.10 -4.33
C ARG A 120 -17.67 -7.47 -4.78
N TRP A 121 -16.87 -8.24 -5.50
CA TRP A 121 -17.19 -9.64 -5.81
C TRP A 121 -17.24 -10.51 -4.55
N PHE A 122 -16.50 -10.14 -3.51
CA PHE A 122 -16.56 -10.78 -2.19
C PHE A 122 -17.61 -10.15 -1.27
N GLY A 123 -18.36 -9.16 -1.77
CA GLY A 123 -19.47 -8.51 -1.07
C GLY A 123 -19.11 -7.24 -0.31
N ALA A 124 -17.90 -6.69 -0.50
CA ALA A 124 -17.51 -5.42 0.10
C ALA A 124 -18.38 -4.27 -0.43
N LYS A 125 -18.71 -3.30 0.41
CA LYS A 125 -19.59 -2.16 0.12
C LYS A 125 -18.84 -0.85 0.02
N GLY A 126 -17.87 -0.60 0.92
CA GLY A 126 -17.12 0.65 0.92
C GLY A 126 -18.01 1.87 1.24
N ASP A 127 -19.06 1.68 2.04
CA ASP A 127 -20.15 2.65 2.25
C ASP A 127 -20.17 3.28 3.65
N ILE A 128 -19.05 3.23 4.39
CA ILE A 128 -18.86 3.68 5.77
C ILE A 128 -19.77 3.01 6.84
N ARG A 129 -20.70 2.13 6.46
CA ARG A 129 -21.71 1.58 7.39
C ARG A 129 -21.56 0.09 7.53
N SER A 130 -21.47 -0.59 6.40
CA SER A 130 -21.36 -2.03 6.29
C SER A 130 -20.00 -2.50 6.78
N ASP A 131 -19.98 -3.60 7.53
CA ASP A 131 -18.74 -4.26 7.93
C ASP A 131 -18.16 -5.05 6.74
N ASP A 132 -17.05 -4.55 6.20
CA ASP A 132 -16.39 -5.11 5.02
C ASP A 132 -15.28 -6.12 5.38
N THR A 133 -15.04 -6.36 6.68
CA THR A 133 -13.92 -7.17 7.16
C THR A 133 -13.86 -8.54 6.51
N LYS A 134 -14.99 -9.25 6.44
CA LYS A 134 -15.03 -10.60 5.86
C LYS A 134 -14.74 -10.57 4.35
N ALA A 135 -15.36 -9.64 3.62
CA ALA A 135 -15.20 -9.55 2.17
C ALA A 135 -13.74 -9.24 1.79
N ILE A 136 -13.09 -8.31 2.51
CA ILE A 136 -11.69 -7.96 2.26
C ILE A 136 -10.74 -9.11 2.66
N ARG A 137 -11.03 -9.84 3.75
CA ARG A 137 -10.25 -11.06 4.09
C ARG A 137 -10.35 -12.13 3.00
N ASP A 138 -11.55 -12.37 2.48
CA ASP A 138 -11.76 -13.35 1.42
C ASP A 138 -11.04 -12.93 0.12
N LEU A 139 -11.06 -11.63 -0.20
CA LEU A 139 -10.28 -11.06 -1.30
C LEU A 139 -8.77 -11.31 -1.11
N ILE A 140 -8.21 -10.97 0.05
CA ILE A 140 -6.77 -11.14 0.34
C ILE A 140 -6.38 -12.61 0.22
N LYS A 141 -7.19 -13.51 0.80
CA LYS A 141 -6.97 -14.96 0.71
C LYS A 141 -6.96 -15.44 -0.74
N ALA A 142 -7.92 -15.00 -1.55
CA ALA A 142 -7.98 -15.37 -2.97
C ALA A 142 -6.81 -14.76 -3.78
N SER A 143 -6.34 -13.57 -3.39
CA SER A 143 -5.18 -12.90 -4.01
C SER A 143 -3.84 -13.55 -3.64
N GLY A 144 -3.73 -14.16 -2.46
CA GLY A 144 -2.50 -14.80 -1.98
C GLY A 144 -2.22 -16.19 -2.52
N VAL A 145 -3.06 -16.73 -3.41
CA VAL A 145 -2.81 -18.04 -4.04
C VAL A 145 -1.67 -17.90 -5.06
N TYR A 146 -0.51 -18.47 -4.74
CA TYR A 146 0.68 -18.45 -5.58
C TYR A 146 0.47 -19.23 -6.89
N ASP A 147 0.78 -18.60 -8.03
CA ASP A 147 0.60 -19.19 -9.36
C ASP A 147 1.92 -19.65 -10.04
N GLY A 148 3.06 -19.47 -9.37
CA GLY A 148 4.39 -19.73 -9.94
C GLY A 148 5.26 -18.49 -10.12
N VAL A 149 4.67 -17.28 -10.14
CA VAL A 149 5.40 -16.01 -10.23
C VAL A 149 4.99 -15.06 -9.09
N HIS A 150 3.69 -14.80 -8.92
CA HIS A 150 3.14 -13.96 -7.85
C HIS A 150 1.74 -14.44 -7.44
N GLY A 151 1.12 -13.85 -6.41
CA GLY A 151 -0.31 -14.00 -6.20
C GLY A 151 -1.11 -13.12 -7.17
N LYS A 152 -2.41 -13.38 -7.30
CA LYS A 152 -3.34 -12.47 -8.00
C LYS A 152 -3.40 -11.10 -7.32
N ALA A 153 -3.89 -10.09 -8.03
CA ALA A 153 -4.02 -8.75 -7.47
C ALA A 153 -5.43 -8.51 -6.95
N GLY A 154 -5.60 -8.42 -5.63
CA GLY A 154 -6.82 -7.91 -5.04
C GLY A 154 -6.96 -6.40 -5.27
N PHE A 155 -8.13 -5.95 -5.70
CA PHE A 155 -8.45 -4.57 -5.98
C PHE A 155 -9.58 -4.09 -5.07
N VAL A 156 -9.31 -3.01 -4.34
CA VAL A 156 -10.23 -2.32 -3.45
C VAL A 156 -10.58 -0.99 -4.11
N GLN A 157 -11.81 -0.83 -4.59
CA GLN A 157 -12.23 0.40 -5.28
C GLN A 157 -12.22 1.58 -4.31
N SER A 158 -12.45 2.78 -4.85
CA SER A 158 -12.79 3.96 -4.08
C SER A 158 -13.99 3.67 -3.17
N GLY A 159 -13.86 3.99 -1.89
CA GLY A 159 -14.83 3.72 -0.85
C GLY A 159 -14.22 3.79 0.54
N LEU A 160 -15.09 3.90 1.54
CA LEU A 160 -14.74 3.83 2.96
C LEU A 160 -15.14 2.46 3.49
N TYR A 161 -14.17 1.58 3.70
CA TYR A 161 -14.39 0.17 4.07
C TYR A 161 -14.24 0.00 5.58
N ARG A 162 -15.35 -0.29 6.26
CA ARG A 162 -15.36 -0.43 7.72
C ARG A 162 -14.76 -1.76 8.11
N LEU A 163 -13.82 -1.74 9.04
CA LEU A 163 -13.23 -2.95 9.62
C LEU A 163 -13.61 -3.10 11.09
N THR A 164 -14.23 -4.22 11.45
CA THR A 164 -14.48 -4.65 12.84
C THR A 164 -13.39 -5.61 13.35
N GLY A 165 -12.46 -6.02 12.50
CA GLY A 165 -11.32 -6.87 12.85
C GLY A 165 -10.14 -6.72 11.90
N SER A 166 -8.99 -7.30 12.28
CA SER A 166 -7.76 -7.24 11.46
C SER A 166 -7.85 -8.10 10.20
N LEU A 167 -7.21 -7.66 9.14
CA LEU A 167 -6.96 -8.41 7.91
C LEU A 167 -5.66 -9.19 8.06
N THR A 168 -5.62 -10.43 7.56
CA THR A 168 -4.40 -11.25 7.60
C THR A 168 -3.71 -11.18 6.24
N PRO A 169 -2.64 -10.38 6.08
CA PRO A 169 -1.91 -10.36 4.82
C PRO A 169 -1.34 -11.76 4.55
N GLN A 170 -1.23 -12.12 3.27
CA GLN A 170 -0.64 -13.38 2.84
C GLN A 170 0.63 -13.10 2.06
N SER A 171 1.63 -13.96 2.18
CA SER A 171 2.78 -13.94 1.27
C SER A 171 2.31 -14.04 -0.18
N PHE A 172 3.02 -13.39 -1.09
CA PHE A 172 2.68 -13.27 -2.52
C PHE A 172 1.38 -12.50 -2.82
N SER A 173 0.57 -12.13 -1.82
CA SER A 173 -0.65 -11.35 -2.06
C SER A 173 -0.30 -9.94 -2.54
N ARG A 174 -1.12 -9.44 -3.47
CA ARG A 174 -1.06 -8.07 -3.94
C ARG A 174 -2.39 -7.41 -3.65
N LEU A 175 -2.39 -6.29 -2.94
CA LEU A 175 -3.58 -5.50 -2.65
C LEU A 175 -3.39 -4.09 -3.19
N HIS A 176 -4.31 -3.64 -4.04
CA HIS A 176 -4.25 -2.35 -4.73
C HIS A 176 -5.56 -1.58 -4.53
N GLY A 177 -5.48 -0.26 -4.35
CA GLY A 177 -6.65 0.62 -4.34
C GLY A 177 -6.59 1.75 -5.36
N ASP A 178 -7.51 2.71 -5.25
CA ASP A 178 -7.61 3.88 -6.13
C ASP A 178 -6.80 5.11 -5.63
N GLY A 179 -6.27 5.05 -4.41
CA GLY A 179 -5.45 6.11 -3.81
C GLY A 179 -5.60 6.19 -2.29
N VAL A 180 -4.65 6.88 -1.63
CA VAL A 180 -4.56 7.02 -0.16
C VAL A 180 -5.75 7.73 0.49
N THR A 181 -6.54 8.45 -0.29
CA THR A 181 -7.79 9.12 0.15
C THR A 181 -9.04 8.56 -0.50
N GLU A 182 -8.90 7.65 -1.47
CA GLU A 182 -10.00 7.12 -2.26
C GLU A 182 -10.44 5.76 -1.73
N SER A 183 -9.49 4.84 -1.54
CA SER A 183 -9.74 3.50 -0.97
C SER A 183 -9.24 3.48 0.46
N VAL A 184 -10.12 3.64 1.44
CA VAL A 184 -9.71 3.78 2.85
C VAL A 184 -10.26 2.64 3.70
N LEU A 185 -9.36 1.93 4.37
CA LEU A 185 -9.65 0.93 5.38
C LEU A 185 -9.71 1.59 6.76
N TYR A 186 -10.88 1.66 7.38
CA TYR A 186 -11.05 2.49 8.59
C TYR A 186 -11.85 1.78 9.70
N ASN A 187 -11.68 2.23 10.94
CA ASN A 187 -12.45 1.75 12.09
C ASN A 187 -12.77 2.90 13.08
N PHE A 188 -14.04 3.35 13.12
CA PHE A 188 -14.43 4.47 13.99
C PHE A 188 -15.04 4.06 15.34
N GLU A 189 -15.36 2.78 15.55
CA GLU A 189 -16.18 2.37 16.70
C GLU A 189 -15.42 2.19 18.01
N HIS A 190 -14.09 2.29 18.01
CA HIS A 190 -13.28 2.04 19.20
C HIS A 190 -12.63 3.32 19.72
N LYS A 191 -12.87 3.63 21.00
CA LYS A 191 -12.28 4.78 21.70
C LYS A 191 -10.74 4.78 21.69
N LEU A 192 -10.12 3.62 21.55
CA LEU A 192 -8.76 3.39 21.07
C LEU A 192 -8.78 1.98 20.46
N PRO A 193 -8.72 1.82 19.14
CA PRO A 193 -8.78 0.49 18.52
C PRO A 193 -7.54 -0.30 18.93
N ASP A 194 -7.73 -1.45 19.59
CA ASP A 194 -6.65 -2.43 19.86
C ASP A 194 -6.32 -3.28 18.63
N ILE A 195 -7.14 -3.19 17.58
CA ILE A 195 -6.98 -3.96 16.36
C ILE A 195 -6.18 -3.18 15.31
N PRO A 196 -5.08 -3.75 14.77
CA PRO A 196 -4.41 -3.20 13.60
C PRO A 196 -5.22 -3.49 12.33
N VAL A 197 -4.97 -2.75 11.24
CA VAL A 197 -5.56 -3.05 9.93
C VAL A 197 -5.05 -4.38 9.42
N PHE A 198 -3.74 -4.56 9.34
CA PHE A 198 -3.09 -5.80 8.94
C PHE A 198 -2.36 -6.44 10.11
N PHE A 199 -2.61 -7.72 10.35
CA PHE A 199 -1.94 -8.52 11.37
C PHE A 199 -1.62 -9.93 10.88
N THR A 200 -0.37 -10.35 11.08
CA THR A 200 0.04 -11.75 10.94
C THR A 200 1.19 -12.04 11.89
N SER A 201 1.23 -13.24 12.47
CA SER A 201 2.41 -13.78 13.16
C SER A 201 3.36 -14.50 12.22
N GLU A 202 2.89 -14.85 11.02
CA GLU A 202 3.65 -15.59 10.02
C GLU A 202 4.56 -14.67 9.21
N PRO A 203 5.61 -15.21 8.57
CA PRO A 203 6.40 -14.46 7.60
C PRO A 203 5.51 -13.87 6.50
N LEU A 204 5.79 -12.62 6.15
CA LEU A 204 5.19 -11.92 5.02
C LEU A 204 6.27 -11.72 3.98
N ILE A 205 6.20 -12.46 2.88
CA ILE A 205 7.20 -12.40 1.81
C ILE A 205 6.57 -12.11 0.45
N PHE A 206 7.27 -11.33 -0.37
CA PHE A 206 6.87 -11.04 -1.75
C PHE A 206 5.44 -10.46 -1.89
N ALA A 207 4.94 -9.74 -0.88
CA ALA A 207 3.64 -9.10 -0.92
C ALA A 207 3.74 -7.64 -1.39
N SER A 208 2.69 -7.15 -2.06
CA SER A 208 2.59 -5.74 -2.47
C SER A 208 1.31 -5.08 -1.96
N PHE A 209 1.44 -3.88 -1.41
CA PHE A 209 0.34 -3.05 -0.93
C PHE A 209 0.42 -1.68 -1.57
N GLU A 210 -0.61 -1.29 -2.31
CA GLU A 210 -0.53 -0.14 -3.21
C GLU A 210 -1.78 0.73 -3.21
N ASN A 211 -1.61 2.06 -3.23
CA ASN A 211 -2.68 3.03 -3.52
C ASN A 211 -3.91 2.93 -2.59
N PHE A 212 -3.72 2.84 -1.27
CA PHE A 212 -4.85 2.89 -0.34
C PHE A 212 -4.48 3.56 0.98
N GLY A 213 -5.50 4.03 1.68
CA GLY A 213 -5.42 4.67 2.99
C GLY A 213 -5.85 3.73 4.11
N MET A 214 -5.38 4.02 5.32
CA MET A 214 -5.79 3.39 6.57
C MET A 214 -6.08 4.47 7.60
N MET A 215 -7.08 4.31 8.46
CA MET A 215 -7.44 5.35 9.42
C MET A 215 -8.05 4.84 10.72
N SER A 216 -7.56 5.38 11.85
CA SER A 216 -8.10 5.16 13.19
C SER A 216 -8.06 3.67 13.61
N GLN A 217 -6.88 3.05 13.56
CA GLN A 217 -6.64 1.69 14.11
C GLN A 217 -5.50 1.71 15.13
N ARG A 218 -5.21 0.56 15.77
CA ARG A 218 -3.99 0.44 16.60
C ARG A 218 -2.77 0.73 15.75
N ALA A 219 -2.66 0.00 14.65
CA ALA A 219 -1.59 0.14 13.69
C ALA A 219 -2.09 -0.10 12.27
N GLY A 220 -1.38 0.40 11.28
CA GLY A 220 -1.62 0.04 9.88
C GLY A 220 -1.20 -1.42 9.65
N PHE A 221 0.10 -1.69 9.78
CA PHE A 221 0.67 -3.03 9.71
C PHE A 221 1.28 -3.41 11.05
N ASP A 222 0.92 -4.58 11.57
CA ASP A 222 1.57 -5.21 12.73
C ASP A 222 1.98 -6.64 12.37
N ILE A 223 3.23 -6.79 11.93
CA ILE A 223 3.77 -8.03 11.37
C ILE A 223 4.70 -8.66 12.39
N GLY A 224 4.30 -9.82 12.90
CA GLY A 224 5.05 -10.61 13.87
C GLY A 224 6.20 -11.42 13.27
N GLY A 225 6.01 -11.91 12.04
CA GLY A 225 7.00 -12.72 11.34
C GLY A 225 8.05 -11.90 10.59
N GLU A 226 8.96 -12.61 9.95
CA GLU A 226 9.92 -12.03 9.00
C GLU A 226 9.20 -11.32 7.86
N THR A 227 9.66 -10.12 7.51
CA THR A 227 9.15 -9.34 6.38
C THR A 227 10.25 -9.24 5.34
N ASP A 228 10.12 -9.93 4.21
CA ASP A 228 11.13 -9.93 3.14
C ASP A 228 10.55 -9.64 1.77
N HIS A 229 11.25 -8.82 0.99
CA HIS A 229 10.91 -8.51 -0.40
C HIS A 229 9.48 -7.98 -0.59
N ASN A 230 8.99 -7.15 0.34
CA ASN A 230 7.67 -6.56 0.25
C ASN A 230 7.72 -5.13 -0.30
N SER A 231 6.63 -4.70 -0.93
CA SER A 231 6.46 -3.34 -1.42
C SER A 231 5.24 -2.65 -0.81
N PHE A 232 5.44 -1.44 -0.31
CA PHE A 232 4.40 -0.55 0.20
C PHE A 232 4.46 0.75 -0.61
N ILE A 233 3.58 0.90 -1.61
CA ILE A 233 3.67 1.98 -2.61
C ILE A 233 2.43 2.87 -2.53
N ASN A 234 2.61 4.15 -2.22
CA ASN A 234 1.51 5.11 -2.07
C ASN A 234 0.46 4.58 -1.08
N VAL A 235 0.94 4.19 0.10
CA VAL A 235 0.12 3.71 1.22
C VAL A 235 0.09 4.79 2.29
N GLY A 236 -1.11 5.22 2.66
CA GLY A 236 -1.33 6.29 3.64
C GLY A 236 -1.93 5.74 4.92
N ALA A 237 -1.57 6.35 6.05
CA ALA A 237 -2.15 6.03 7.34
C ALA A 237 -2.30 7.28 8.21
N TYR A 238 -3.47 7.39 8.84
CA TYR A 238 -3.85 8.54 9.65
C TYR A 238 -4.34 8.06 11.01
N GLU A 239 -3.97 8.80 12.07
CA GLU A 239 -4.52 8.60 13.41
C GLU A 239 -4.32 7.19 13.97
N MET A 240 -3.16 6.57 13.70
CA MET A 240 -2.82 5.27 14.29
C MET A 240 -2.43 5.44 15.76
N ALA A 241 -3.09 4.70 16.65
CA ALA A 241 -2.89 4.82 18.09
C ALA A 241 -1.48 4.35 18.54
N ASP A 242 -0.84 3.47 17.78
CA ASP A 242 0.48 2.90 18.04
C ASP A 242 1.49 3.21 16.92
N ALA A 243 1.40 2.59 15.76
CA ALA A 243 2.36 2.80 14.67
C ALA A 243 1.71 2.62 13.31
N VAL A 244 2.19 3.30 12.27
CA VAL A 244 1.74 2.97 10.91
C VAL A 244 2.26 1.61 10.49
N PHE A 245 3.57 1.38 10.67
CA PHE A 245 4.21 0.10 10.42
C PHE A 245 4.92 -0.37 11.68
N ARG A 246 4.55 -1.55 12.19
CA ARG A 246 5.24 -2.24 13.27
C ARG A 246 5.69 -3.62 12.80
N PHE A 247 6.99 -3.83 12.81
CA PHE A 247 7.65 -5.09 12.47
C PHE A 247 8.28 -5.66 13.74
N ARG A 248 7.76 -6.79 14.22
CA ARG A 248 8.31 -7.55 15.35
C ARG A 248 9.21 -8.71 14.90
N GLY A 249 9.23 -9.02 13.61
CA GLY A 249 10.27 -9.86 13.00
C GLY A 249 11.32 -9.02 12.25
N PRO A 250 12.37 -9.66 11.71
CA PRO A 250 13.34 -8.99 10.86
C PRO A 250 12.68 -8.35 9.63
N LEU A 251 13.13 -7.17 9.24
CA LEU A 251 12.70 -6.46 8.02
C LEU A 251 13.81 -6.49 6.97
N GLN A 252 13.51 -7.01 5.79
CA GLN A 252 14.50 -7.36 4.77
C GLN A 252 14.02 -6.95 3.37
N THR A 253 14.96 -6.49 2.54
CA THR A 253 14.79 -6.29 1.10
C THR A 253 13.51 -5.53 0.69
N SER A 254 12.95 -4.71 1.57
CA SER A 254 11.61 -4.16 1.39
C SER A 254 11.66 -2.71 0.89
N LEU A 255 10.68 -2.37 0.07
CA LEU A 255 10.52 -1.05 -0.54
C LEU A 255 9.31 -0.34 0.07
N PHE A 256 9.55 0.89 0.54
CA PHE A 256 8.52 1.81 0.98
C PHE A 256 8.61 3.03 0.06
N ASP A 257 7.58 3.29 -0.74
CA ASP A 257 7.60 4.31 -1.77
C ASP A 257 6.39 5.22 -1.64
N ARG A 258 6.62 6.52 -1.39
CA ARG A 258 5.56 7.51 -1.18
C ARG A 258 4.57 7.10 -0.08
N ILE A 259 5.08 6.52 1.00
CA ILE A 259 4.27 6.23 2.19
C ILE A 259 3.92 7.53 2.92
N LEU A 260 2.72 7.62 3.48
CA LEU A 260 2.27 8.76 4.28
C LEU A 260 1.88 8.28 5.68
N CYS A 261 2.53 8.81 6.70
CA CYS A 261 2.23 8.58 8.10
C CYS A 261 1.87 9.90 8.76
N ASP A 262 0.60 10.12 9.11
CA ASP A 262 0.14 11.37 9.71
C ASP A 262 -0.59 11.14 11.04
N THR A 263 -0.40 12.06 11.99
CA THR A 263 -1.14 12.15 13.25
C THR A 263 -1.17 10.82 14.02
N SER A 264 -0.09 10.05 13.91
CA SER A 264 0.05 8.70 14.47
C SER A 264 1.07 8.69 15.60
N THR A 265 1.05 7.67 16.46
CA THR A 265 2.03 7.62 17.57
C THR A 265 3.46 7.39 17.06
N TYR A 266 3.68 6.44 16.16
CA TYR A 266 4.95 6.23 15.44
C TYR A 266 4.69 6.12 13.93
N GLY A 267 5.71 6.43 13.11
CA GLY A 267 5.71 6.09 11.69
C GLY A 267 6.02 4.61 11.50
N ILE A 268 7.31 4.28 11.53
CA ILE A 268 7.83 2.91 11.41
C ILE A 268 8.53 2.49 12.70
N VAL A 269 8.20 1.29 13.19
CA VAL A 269 8.86 0.65 14.31
C VAL A 269 9.34 -0.74 13.91
N CYS A 270 10.64 -0.97 13.99
CA CYS A 270 11.25 -2.29 13.84
C CYS A 270 11.90 -2.69 15.17
N GLU A 271 11.33 -3.70 15.82
CA GLU A 271 11.83 -4.22 17.10
C GLU A 271 13.02 -5.17 16.91
N HIS A 272 13.14 -5.73 15.71
CA HIS A 272 14.20 -6.63 15.26
C HIS A 272 15.07 -5.99 14.17
N PRO A 273 16.22 -6.60 13.82
CA PRO A 273 17.14 -6.07 12.82
C PRO A 273 16.48 -5.74 11.47
N VAL A 274 16.88 -4.62 10.90
CA VAL A 274 16.52 -4.20 9.53
C VAL A 274 17.74 -4.47 8.64
N VAL A 275 17.70 -5.52 7.84
CA VAL A 275 18.88 -6.06 7.12
C VAL A 275 18.62 -6.21 5.62
N ASN A 276 19.64 -6.61 4.84
CA ASN A 276 19.49 -6.96 3.42
C ASN A 276 18.86 -5.85 2.55
N ARG A 277 19.26 -4.60 2.81
CA ARG A 277 18.82 -3.38 2.11
C ARG A 277 17.33 -3.09 2.15
N ASN A 278 16.95 -2.09 2.94
CA ASN A 278 15.58 -1.56 2.91
C ASN A 278 15.60 -0.14 2.36
N THR A 279 14.68 0.16 1.43
CA THR A 279 14.65 1.44 0.73
C THR A 279 13.36 2.19 1.02
N PHE A 280 13.50 3.44 1.43
CA PHE A 280 12.40 4.38 1.67
C PHE A 280 12.51 5.52 0.66
N ARG A 281 11.59 5.60 -0.30
CA ARG A 281 11.54 6.66 -1.32
C ARG A 281 10.40 7.61 -1.01
N GLU A 282 10.72 8.90 -0.92
CA GLU A 282 9.76 9.98 -0.68
C GLU A 282 8.80 9.71 0.50
N PRO A 283 9.25 9.18 1.67
CA PRO A 283 8.34 8.95 2.78
C PRO A 283 7.92 10.27 3.42
N GLU A 284 6.64 10.40 3.76
CA GLU A 284 6.10 11.56 4.47
C GLU A 284 5.69 11.15 5.90
N PHE A 285 6.37 11.72 6.89
CA PHE A 285 6.06 11.55 8.31
C PHE A 285 5.63 12.89 8.89
N LYS A 286 4.35 12.99 9.28
CA LYS A 286 3.71 14.23 9.71
C LYS A 286 3.07 14.09 11.07
N ASN A 287 3.22 15.10 11.92
CA ASN A 287 2.48 15.26 13.17
C ASN A 287 2.52 14.04 14.10
N LEU A 288 3.64 13.32 14.11
CA LEU A 288 3.76 12.10 14.91
C LEU A 288 3.95 12.42 16.40
N LEU A 289 3.41 11.58 17.28
CA LEU A 289 3.56 11.76 18.74
C LEU A 289 4.97 11.38 19.23
N ASN A 290 5.56 10.38 18.59
CA ASN A 290 6.93 9.92 18.78
C ASN A 290 7.63 9.78 17.41
N SER A 291 8.69 8.97 17.34
CA SER A 291 9.59 8.90 16.20
C SER A 291 8.92 8.54 14.87
N ALA A 292 9.40 9.19 13.81
CA ALA A 292 9.13 8.80 12.43
C ALA A 292 9.69 7.40 12.14
N MET A 293 10.91 7.14 12.60
CA MET A 293 11.55 5.83 12.47
C MET A 293 12.16 5.43 13.80
N LYS A 294 11.74 4.26 14.32
CA LYS A 294 12.36 3.59 15.45
C LYS A 294 12.91 2.25 14.98
N LEU A 295 14.22 2.15 14.75
CA LEU A 295 14.83 0.99 14.10
C LEU A 295 15.89 0.35 15.00
N ALA A 296 15.78 -0.96 15.20
CA ALA A 296 16.83 -1.78 15.78
C ALA A 296 17.67 -2.43 14.67
N GLY A 297 18.99 -2.44 14.82
CA GLY A 297 19.90 -3.21 13.97
C GLY A 297 19.87 -2.81 12.50
N ALA A 298 19.74 -1.51 12.18
CA ALA A 298 19.66 -1.05 10.80
C ALA A 298 20.98 -1.26 10.02
N GLU A 299 20.93 -2.08 8.99
CA GLU A 299 22.01 -2.43 8.08
C GLU A 299 21.58 -2.21 6.63
N ASP A 300 22.31 -1.34 5.94
CA ASP A 300 22.08 -0.93 4.55
C ASP A 300 20.70 -0.30 4.32
N VAL A 301 20.26 0.58 5.23
CA VAL A 301 19.00 1.32 5.06
C VAL A 301 19.24 2.59 4.24
N LEU A 302 18.45 2.75 3.17
CA LEU A 302 18.52 3.90 2.28
C LEU A 302 17.21 4.69 2.30
N VAL A 303 17.28 5.97 2.61
CA VAL A 303 16.17 6.91 2.55
C VAL A 303 16.45 7.93 1.45
N ILE A 304 15.59 8.04 0.45
CA ILE A 304 15.71 8.95 -0.69
C ILE A 304 14.58 9.97 -0.60
N GLY A 305 14.95 11.24 -0.42
CA GLY A 305 14.01 12.32 -0.17
C GLY A 305 13.32 12.17 1.18
N GLY A 306 12.03 12.46 1.18
CA GLY A 306 11.19 12.36 2.36
C GLY A 306 11.01 13.67 3.11
N ARG A 307 9.94 13.72 3.88
CA ARG A 307 9.49 14.89 4.63
C ARG A 307 9.17 14.47 6.06
N PHE A 308 9.95 14.98 7.00
CA PHE A 308 9.82 14.71 8.43
C PHE A 308 9.35 15.99 9.12
N GLU A 309 8.05 16.09 9.35
CA GLU A 309 7.41 17.35 9.76
C GLU A 309 6.50 17.20 10.99
N GLY A 310 6.46 18.23 11.83
CA GLY A 310 5.48 18.31 12.91
C GLY A 310 5.73 17.33 14.06
N GLY A 311 4.80 17.28 15.02
CA GLY A 311 4.97 16.55 16.29
C GLY A 311 5.56 17.42 17.39
N GLY A 312 6.76 18.00 17.20
CA GLY A 312 7.24 19.10 18.06
C GLY A 312 7.48 18.79 19.54
N TYR A 313 7.41 17.51 19.94
CA TYR A 313 7.47 17.09 21.34
C TYR A 313 8.88 17.18 21.92
N LEU A 314 8.97 17.73 23.13
CA LEU A 314 10.22 17.81 23.91
C LEU A 314 10.69 16.42 24.33
N GLY A 315 12.00 16.21 24.33
CA GLY A 315 12.65 14.97 24.73
C GLY A 315 12.51 13.82 23.72
N LYS A 316 11.81 14.01 22.60
CA LYS A 316 11.60 13.00 21.55
C LYS A 316 12.54 13.22 20.38
N ALA A 317 12.75 12.16 19.59
CA ALA A 317 13.58 12.20 18.39
C ALA A 317 12.77 11.83 17.15
N ILE A 318 13.13 12.40 16.01
CA ILE A 318 12.58 12.03 14.71
C ILE A 318 13.05 10.61 14.34
N LEU A 319 14.34 10.35 14.54
CA LEU A 319 14.99 9.06 14.33
C LEU A 319 15.44 8.50 15.68
N ASP A 320 14.94 7.33 16.06
CA ASP A 320 15.32 6.61 17.29
C ASP A 320 15.96 5.26 16.90
N LEU A 321 17.29 5.25 16.84
CA LEU A 321 18.06 4.17 16.24
C LEU A 321 18.92 3.45 17.27
N SER A 322 19.03 2.13 17.12
CA SER A 322 19.94 1.32 17.93
C SER A 322 20.68 0.29 17.09
N ASN A 323 21.94 0.01 17.44
CA ASN A 323 22.78 -0.99 16.77
C ASN A 323 22.94 -0.77 15.26
N VAL A 324 23.03 0.49 14.80
CA VAL A 324 23.12 0.82 13.37
C VAL A 324 24.50 0.45 12.82
N ARG A 325 24.51 -0.10 11.60
CA ARG A 325 25.71 -0.42 10.81
C ARG A 325 25.83 0.47 9.57
N LEU A 326 24.75 0.70 8.85
CA LEU A 326 24.76 1.59 7.70
C LEU A 326 23.36 2.13 7.45
N MET A 327 23.24 3.45 7.48
CA MET A 327 22.02 4.15 7.11
C MET A 327 22.37 5.43 6.36
N THR A 328 21.71 5.68 5.23
CA THR A 328 21.98 6.84 4.37
C THR A 328 20.69 7.57 4.05
N PHE A 329 20.71 8.89 4.19
CA PHE A 329 19.65 9.81 3.76
C PHE A 329 20.15 10.63 2.57
N LEU A 330 19.47 10.55 1.44
CA LEU A 330 19.77 11.26 0.20
C LEU A 330 18.64 12.26 -0.10
N GLY A 331 18.85 13.54 0.21
CA GLY A 331 17.81 14.56 0.15
C GLY A 331 16.82 14.49 1.32
N GLY A 332 15.81 15.34 1.26
CA GLY A 332 14.71 15.36 2.23
C GLY A 332 14.74 16.55 3.19
N TYR A 333 13.67 16.66 3.96
CA TYR A 333 13.37 17.83 4.79
C TYR A 333 13.07 17.41 6.23
N PHE A 334 13.75 18.04 7.19
CA PHE A 334 13.41 17.96 8.61
C PHE A 334 12.85 19.32 9.06
N GLU A 335 11.55 19.37 9.37
CA GLU A 335 10.85 20.63 9.60
C GLU A 335 9.89 20.67 10.79
N GLY A 336 10.13 21.57 11.75
CA GLY A 336 9.16 21.85 12.83
C GLY A 336 8.77 20.61 13.64
N SER A 337 9.68 19.64 13.76
CA SER A 337 9.41 18.33 14.33
C SER A 337 10.00 18.17 15.74
N HIS A 338 10.25 16.95 16.20
CA HIS A 338 10.74 16.68 17.55
C HIS A 338 12.07 17.39 17.86
N GLU A 339 12.34 17.60 19.16
CA GLU A 339 13.52 18.31 19.64
C GLU A 339 14.84 17.74 19.11
N TYR A 340 14.93 16.41 18.98
CA TYR A 340 16.11 15.73 18.49
C TYR A 340 15.91 15.26 17.04
N ILE A 341 16.86 15.49 16.15
CA ILE A 341 16.86 14.81 14.83
C ILE A 341 17.10 13.32 15.06
N LEU A 342 18.13 13.00 15.83
CA LEU A 342 18.63 11.66 15.99
C LEU A 342 18.93 11.32 17.44
N LYS A 343 18.36 10.20 17.87
CA LYS A 343 18.82 9.38 18.98
C LYS A 343 19.48 8.13 18.44
N ALA A 344 20.76 7.92 18.75
CA ALA A 344 21.49 6.74 18.30
C ALA A 344 22.23 6.08 19.48
N ARG A 345 22.05 4.77 19.64
CA ARG A 345 22.71 3.95 20.68
C ARG A 345 23.42 2.76 20.07
N ASN A 346 24.58 2.40 20.61
CA ASN A 346 25.38 1.24 20.21
C ASN A 346 25.65 1.18 18.70
N THR A 347 25.73 2.34 18.05
CA THR A 347 25.95 2.43 16.61
C THR A 347 27.44 2.24 16.33
N ILE A 348 27.75 1.18 15.58
CA ILE A 348 29.13 0.80 15.24
C ILE A 348 29.51 1.17 13.81
N GLY A 349 28.54 1.49 12.97
CA GLY A 349 28.78 1.91 11.60
C GLY A 349 28.19 3.28 11.27
N LEU A 350 28.04 3.57 9.99
CA LEU A 350 27.86 4.93 9.49
C LEU A 350 26.38 5.35 9.38
N ILE A 351 26.08 6.56 9.84
CA ILE A 351 24.86 7.28 9.48
C ILE A 351 25.24 8.50 8.64
N ALA A 352 24.79 8.56 7.40
CA ALA A 352 25.12 9.63 6.46
C ALA A 352 23.87 10.45 6.07
N PHE A 353 24.03 11.77 6.03
CA PHE A 353 23.06 12.72 5.50
C PHE A 353 23.69 13.42 4.30
N GLU A 354 23.03 13.38 3.15
CA GLU A 354 23.51 13.97 1.91
C GLU A 354 22.44 14.82 1.27
N SER A 355 22.73 16.08 0.97
CA SER A 355 21.79 17.04 0.40
C SER A 355 20.51 17.24 1.22
N VAL A 356 20.61 17.08 2.55
CA VAL A 356 19.47 17.18 3.48
C VAL A 356 19.26 18.62 3.92
N HIS A 357 18.00 19.02 4.01
CA HIS A 357 17.57 20.31 4.54
C HIS A 357 17.05 20.20 5.97
N PHE A 358 17.63 20.98 6.89
CA PHE A 358 17.19 21.12 8.28
C PHE A 358 16.64 22.52 8.50
N THR A 359 15.45 22.65 9.08
CA THR A 359 14.93 23.96 9.49
C THR A 359 15.24 24.23 10.97
N PHE A 360 14.29 23.92 11.84
CA PHE A 360 14.34 24.08 13.28
C PHE A 360 13.31 23.15 13.94
N PHE A 361 13.51 22.81 15.21
CA PHE A 361 12.48 22.05 15.95
C PHE A 361 11.30 22.96 16.34
N ARG A 362 11.64 24.20 16.73
CA ARG A 362 10.70 25.32 16.97
C ARG A 362 11.30 26.58 16.37
N PRO A 363 10.48 27.58 15.98
CA PRO A 363 11.00 28.80 15.38
C PRO A 363 12.17 29.40 16.19
N GLY A 364 13.33 29.50 15.55
CA GLY A 364 14.56 30.03 16.15
C GLY A 364 15.34 29.08 17.07
N ILE A 365 14.87 27.83 17.28
CA ILE A 365 15.56 26.84 18.11
C ILE A 365 16.07 25.68 17.24
N PRO A 366 17.40 25.51 17.11
CA PRO A 366 17.96 24.44 16.29
C PRO A 366 17.65 23.07 16.89
N TYR A 367 17.73 22.05 16.04
CA TYR A 367 17.62 20.68 16.49
C TYR A 367 18.77 20.26 17.39
N LYS A 368 18.49 19.26 18.23
CA LYS A 368 19.47 18.61 19.10
C LYS A 368 19.86 17.23 18.58
N TRP A 369 20.95 16.72 19.14
CA TRP A 369 21.50 15.41 18.86
C TRP A 369 21.72 14.67 20.17
N ASP A 370 21.32 13.41 20.23
CA ASP A 370 21.54 12.54 21.38
C ASP A 370 22.13 11.23 20.85
N VAL A 371 23.41 11.27 20.52
CA VAL A 371 24.13 10.16 19.89
C VAL A 371 25.33 9.76 20.74
N ASP A 372 25.67 8.48 20.73
CA ASP A 372 26.90 8.04 21.37
C ASP A 372 28.10 8.74 20.71
N PRO A 373 29.11 9.21 21.48
CA PRO A 373 30.26 9.94 20.93
C PRO A 373 31.06 9.19 19.86
N ARG A 374 30.94 7.85 19.83
CA ARG A 374 31.60 6.97 18.87
C ARG A 374 30.79 6.76 17.59
N THR A 375 29.54 7.21 17.53
CA THR A 375 28.68 7.06 16.36
C THR A 375 29.22 7.95 15.23
N PRO A 376 29.73 7.37 14.13
CA PRO A 376 30.22 8.17 13.02
C PRO A 376 29.04 8.74 12.24
N LEU A 377 28.99 10.08 12.16
CA LEU A 377 28.02 10.82 11.37
C LEU A 377 28.74 11.52 10.21
N VAL A 378 28.18 11.48 9.02
CA VAL A 378 28.69 12.21 7.86
C VAL A 378 27.61 13.11 7.29
N PHE A 379 27.96 14.37 7.01
CA PHE A 379 27.08 15.34 6.38
C PHE A 379 27.72 15.81 5.07
N ARG A 380 27.00 15.63 3.96
CA ARG A 380 27.43 16.03 2.62
C ARG A 380 26.48 17.05 2.05
N ASN A 381 26.97 18.22 1.66
CA ASN A 381 26.18 19.25 0.97
C ASN A 381 24.85 19.59 1.70
N CYS A 382 24.84 19.55 3.03
CA CYS A 382 23.63 19.77 3.82
C CYS A 382 23.39 21.26 4.09
N HIS A 383 22.14 21.62 4.36
CA HIS A 383 21.77 23.00 4.65
C HIS A 383 20.89 23.06 5.90
N SER A 384 21.30 23.86 6.88
CA SER A 384 20.45 24.27 8.01
C SER A 384 19.98 25.72 7.85
N THR A 385 18.69 26.02 8.06
CA THR A 385 18.17 27.40 7.97
C THR A 385 18.71 28.32 9.07
N ILE A 386 19.13 27.74 10.19
CA ILE A 386 19.74 28.44 11.32
C ILE A 386 21.02 27.72 11.74
N PRO A 387 21.96 28.39 12.43
CA PRO A 387 23.16 27.75 12.95
C PRO A 387 22.82 26.52 13.80
N MET A 388 23.37 25.36 13.42
CA MET A 388 23.16 24.09 14.11
C MET A 388 24.52 23.40 14.33
N THR A 389 24.77 23.02 15.59
CA THR A 389 25.97 22.29 15.97
C THR A 389 25.72 20.78 15.91
N VAL A 390 26.50 20.06 15.13
CA VAL A 390 26.47 18.58 15.04
C VAL A 390 27.47 17.93 16.02
N PRO A 391 27.28 16.66 16.38
CA PRO A 391 28.13 15.95 17.35
C PRO A 391 29.63 15.98 17.00
N ARG A 392 30.51 15.96 18.02
CA ARG A 392 31.97 16.09 17.88
C ARG A 392 32.64 15.07 16.95
N GLY A 393 32.06 13.87 16.81
CA GLY A 393 32.56 12.82 15.91
C GLY A 393 32.07 12.93 14.46
N SER A 394 31.35 13.99 14.11
CA SER A 394 30.79 14.17 12.77
C SER A 394 31.83 14.67 11.78
N VAL A 395 31.69 14.24 10.52
CA VAL A 395 32.47 14.73 9.38
C VAL A 395 31.58 15.58 8.49
N LEU A 396 32.06 16.77 8.12
CA LEU A 396 31.42 17.65 7.16
C LEU A 396 32.19 17.58 5.83
N GLU A 397 31.54 17.12 4.78
CA GLU A 397 32.11 17.02 3.42
C GLU A 397 31.33 17.91 2.45
N GLY A 398 32.04 18.57 1.52
CA GLY A 398 31.40 19.48 0.57
C GLY A 398 30.86 20.76 1.22
N ILE A 399 29.77 21.30 0.67
CA ILE A 399 29.23 22.62 1.07
C ILE A 399 28.14 22.45 2.13
N ASN A 400 28.52 22.56 3.40
CA ASN A 400 27.58 22.47 4.52
C ASN A 400 27.23 23.87 5.04
N HIS A 401 26.01 24.32 4.81
CA HIS A 401 25.56 25.66 5.21
C HIS A 401 24.98 25.65 6.63
N ASN A 402 25.49 26.57 7.48
CA ASN A 402 25.08 26.75 8.89
C ASN A 402 25.25 25.50 9.78
N LEU A 403 26.12 24.58 9.39
CA LEU A 403 26.49 23.41 10.19
C LEU A 403 27.91 23.58 10.72
N SER A 404 28.11 23.28 12.00
CA SER A 404 29.43 23.27 12.63
C SER A 404 29.59 22.05 13.52
N VAL A 405 30.81 21.54 13.68
CA VAL A 405 31.10 20.40 14.56
C VAL A 405 31.37 20.90 15.98
N ALA A 406 30.81 20.24 16.99
CA ALA A 406 31.04 20.58 18.40
C ALA A 406 32.54 20.49 18.78
N THR A 407 33.04 21.51 19.50
CA THR A 407 34.49 21.71 19.71
C THR A 407 35.06 21.14 21.02
N ARG A 408 34.26 20.81 22.03
CA ARG A 408 34.74 20.29 23.34
C ARG A 408 33.80 19.25 23.91
#